data_AF-A0A4U9WJ40-F1
#
_entry.id   AF-A0A4U9WJ40-F1
#
_cell.length_a   1.000
_cell.length_b   1.000
_cell.length_c   1.000
_cell.angle_alpha   90.00
_cell.angle_beta   90.00
_cell.angle_gamma   90.00
#
_symmetry.space_group_name_H-M   'P 1'
#
loop_
_entity.id
_entity.type
_entity.pdbx_description
1 polymer ?
#
loop_
_entity_poly.entity_id
_entity_poly.type
_entity_poly.pdbx_seq_one_letter_code
_entity_poly.pdbx_strand_id
1 'polypeptide(L)' 'MPAQAVDVKFTGTLVVPPPCVINSNSDIAVDFDTDMLAGRINGVNYEQPIAYTLDCTGATSATLKLQFQGGGAGF' A
#
# COMPACT_ATOMS: atom_id res chain seq x y z
N MET A 1 16.38 38.65 35.83
CA MET A 1 16.11 38.95 34.41
C MET A 1 14.63 38.67 34.18
N PRO A 2 13.79 39.64 33.79
CA PRO A 2 12.37 39.39 33.60
C PRO A 2 12.17 38.46 32.39
N ALA A 3 11.41 37.38 32.57
CA ALA A 3 11.01 36.50 31.48
C ALA A 3 9.96 37.23 30.64
N GLN A 4 10.23 37.42 29.34
CA GLN A 4 9.28 38.02 28.41
C GLN A 4 8.47 36.90 27.75
N ALA A 5 7.15 36.98 27.86
CA ALA A 5 6.22 36.13 27.12
C ALA A 5 5.95 36.76 25.76
N VAL A 6 6.07 35.98 24.69
CA VAL A 6 5.80 36.40 23.31
C VAL A 6 4.72 35.49 22.74
N ASP A 7 3.63 36.09 22.28
CA ASP A 7 2.56 35.36 21.60
C ASP A 7 2.94 35.09 20.14
N VAL A 8 2.92 33.81 19.76
CA VAL A 8 3.24 33.36 18.40
C VAL A 8 1.99 32.76 17.78
N LYS A 9 1.64 33.23 16.58
CA LYS A 9 0.46 32.76 15.84
C LYS A 9 0.92 32.01 14.60
N PHE A 10 0.62 30.72 14.56
CA PHE A 10 0.91 29.86 13.40
C PHE A 10 -0.30 29.79 12.48
N THR A 11 -0.07 29.92 11.19
CA THR A 11 -1.06 29.68 10.12
C THR A 11 -0.42 28.82 9.06
N GLY A 12 -1.15 27.82 8.55
CA GLY A 12 -0.67 26.94 7.50
C GLY A 12 -1.81 26.18 6.85
N THR A 13 -1.50 25.54 5.73
CA THR A 13 -2.44 24.72 4.96
C THR A 13 -2.11 23.25 5.19
N LEU A 14 -3.11 22.44 5.57
CA LEU A 14 -2.96 21.00 5.67
C LEU A 14 -3.07 20.38 4.27
N VAL A 15 -1.96 19.82 3.77
CA VAL A 15 -1.96 19.04 2.52
C VAL A 15 -2.30 17.59 2.88
N VAL A 16 -3.56 17.21 2.68
CA VAL A 16 -3.98 15.82 2.85
C VAL A 16 -3.52 15.03 1.63
N PRO A 17 -2.86 13.86 1.81
CA PRO A 17 -2.58 12.99 0.69
C PRO A 17 -3.89 12.59 0.01
N PRO A 18 -3.93 12.58 -1.32
CA PRO A 18 -5.15 12.26 -2.06
C PRO A 18 -5.60 10.84 -1.73
N PRO A 19 -6.91 10.61 -1.63
CA PRO A 19 -7.44 9.28 -1.38
C PRO A 19 -7.11 8.38 -2.57
N CYS A 20 -6.21 7.42 -2.36
CA CYS A 20 -5.96 6.33 -3.31
C CYS A 20 -6.85 5.15 -2.96
N VAL A 21 -7.58 4.64 -3.94
CA VAL A 21 -8.38 3.43 -3.86
C VAL A 21 -7.65 2.33 -4.63
N ILE A 22 -7.35 1.23 -3.94
CA ILE A 22 -6.82 0.01 -4.57
C ILE A 22 -7.97 -0.92 -4.92
N ASN A 23 -7.93 -1.47 -6.14
CA ASN A 23 -8.85 -2.46 -6.67
C ASN A 23 -10.34 -2.12 -6.44
N SER A 24 -10.72 -0.85 -6.57
CA SER A 24 -12.08 -0.38 -6.29
C SER A 24 -12.63 -0.82 -4.92
N ASN A 25 -11.79 -0.86 -3.88
CA ASN A 25 -12.14 -1.38 -2.55
C ASN A 25 -12.59 -2.86 -2.52
N SER A 26 -12.25 -3.64 -3.55
CA SER A 26 -12.58 -5.06 -3.65
C SER A 26 -11.36 -5.94 -3.37
N ASP A 27 -11.61 -7.16 -2.90
CA ASP A 27 -10.56 -8.14 -2.66
C ASP A 27 -9.88 -8.57 -3.97
N ILE A 28 -8.56 -8.76 -3.93
CA ILE A 28 -7.78 -9.31 -5.04
C ILE A 28 -7.61 -10.80 -4.78
N ALA A 29 -8.35 -11.62 -5.53
CA ALA A 29 -8.18 -13.08 -5.52
C ALA A 29 -7.12 -13.48 -6.54
N VAL A 30 -6.13 -14.26 -6.10
CA VAL A 30 -5.09 -14.84 -6.95
C VAL A 30 -5.25 -16.34 -6.91
N ASP A 31 -5.60 -16.94 -8.05
CA ASP A 31 -5.79 -18.38 -8.17
C ASP A 31 -4.47 -19.03 -8.60
N PHE A 32 -4.04 -20.06 -7.88
CA PHE A 32 -2.81 -20.81 -8.16
C PHE A 32 -3.07 -22.08 -8.98
N ASP A 33 -4.31 -22.27 -9.45
CA ASP A 33 -4.82 -23.46 -10.10
C ASP A 33 -4.79 -24.71 -9.18
N THR A 34 -5.52 -25.73 -9.60
CA THR A 34 -5.66 -27.01 -8.88
C THR A 34 -4.50 -27.98 -9.12
N ASP A 35 -3.68 -27.75 -10.14
CA ASP A 35 -2.57 -28.62 -10.55
C ASP A 35 -1.22 -28.29 -9.87
N MET A 36 -1.27 -27.76 -8.65
CA MET A 36 -0.06 -27.44 -7.88
C MET A 36 0.53 -28.70 -7.24
N LEU A 37 1.66 -29.18 -7.79
CA LEU A 37 2.37 -30.33 -7.27
C LEU A 37 3.39 -29.87 -6.22
N ALA A 38 3.22 -30.31 -4.97
CA ALA A 38 4.10 -29.94 -3.86
C ALA A 38 5.61 -30.15 -4.16
N GLY A 39 5.96 -31.22 -4.89
CA GLY A 39 7.33 -31.51 -5.29
C GLY A 39 7.93 -30.56 -6.33
N ARG A 40 7.14 -29.63 -6.88
CA ARG A 40 7.57 -28.63 -7.88
C ARG A 40 7.51 -27.19 -7.37
N ILE A 41 7.16 -27.00 -6.09
CA ILE A 41 7.18 -25.68 -5.43
C ILE A 41 8.64 -25.29 -5.21
N ASN A 42 9.20 -24.53 -6.15
CA ASN A 42 10.57 -24.03 -6.12
C ASN A 42 10.67 -22.50 -6.01
N GLY A 43 9.53 -21.83 -5.80
CA GLY A 43 9.44 -20.37 -5.75
C GLY A 43 9.33 -19.67 -7.11
N VAL A 44 9.41 -20.39 -8.24
CA VAL A 44 9.33 -19.81 -9.60
C VAL A 44 8.17 -20.41 -10.41
N ASN A 45 7.95 -21.72 -10.31
CA ASN A 45 7.02 -22.44 -11.19
C ASN A 45 5.53 -22.06 -11.01
N TYR A 46 5.17 -21.49 -9.87
CA TYR A 46 3.78 -21.16 -9.51
C TYR A 46 3.64 -19.68 -9.15
N GLU A 47 4.57 -18.83 -9.58
CA GLU A 47 4.46 -17.39 -9.40
C GLU A 47 3.23 -16.88 -10.16
N GLN A 48 2.31 -16.26 -9.44
CA GLN A 48 1.11 -15.66 -10.01
C GLN A 48 1.22 -14.14 -10.02
N PRO A 49 0.97 -13.48 -11.16
CA PRO A 49 0.94 -12.03 -11.22
C PRO A 49 -0.27 -11.49 -10.44
N ILE A 50 -0.03 -10.54 -9.54
CA ILE A 50 -1.10 -9.86 -8.81
C ILE A 50 -1.61 -8.72 -9.69
N ALA A 51 -2.77 -8.91 -10.33
CA ALA A 51 -3.45 -7.87 -11.07
C ALA A 51 -4.21 -6.94 -10.11
N TYR A 52 -3.81 -5.68 -10.01
CA TYR A 52 -4.48 -4.66 -9.21
C TYR A 52 -4.68 -3.38 -10.00
N THR A 53 -5.73 -2.64 -9.68
CA THR A 53 -5.97 -1.29 -10.20
C THR A 53 -5.73 -0.26 -9.10
N LEU A 54 -5.20 0.91 -9.46
CA LEU A 54 -5.02 2.03 -8.55
C LEU A 54 -5.80 3.22 -9.11
N ASP A 55 -6.75 3.72 -8.35
CA ASP A 55 -7.42 4.98 -8.62
C ASP A 55 -7.02 6.01 -7.56
N CYS A 56 -6.23 6.99 -7.96
CA CYS A 56 -5.76 8.07 -7.10
C CYS A 56 -6.19 9.42 -7.68
N THR A 57 -7.50 9.65 -7.84
CA THR A 57 -8.02 10.97 -8.24
C THR A 57 -7.49 12.08 -7.32
N GLY A 58 -6.71 13.01 -7.88
CA GLY A 58 -6.10 14.13 -7.13
C GLY A 58 -4.65 13.90 -6.68
N ALA A 59 -4.01 12.78 -7.05
CA ALA A 59 -2.58 12.55 -6.86
C ALA A 59 -1.70 13.67 -7.45
N THR A 60 -1.02 14.40 -6.57
CA THR A 60 0.01 15.39 -6.97
C THR A 60 1.36 14.74 -7.29
N SER A 61 1.54 13.46 -6.95
CA SER A 61 2.72 12.65 -7.28
C SER A 61 2.35 11.20 -7.56
N ALA A 62 2.99 10.61 -8.56
CA ALA A 62 2.85 9.19 -8.91
C ALA A 62 3.87 8.28 -8.20
N THR A 63 4.60 8.81 -7.22
CA THR A 63 5.62 8.05 -6.47
C THR A 63 4.94 7.16 -5.41
N LEU A 64 4.36 6.06 -5.84
CA LEU A 64 3.67 5.11 -4.98
C LEU A 64 4.59 3.92 -4.65
N LYS A 65 4.53 3.44 -3.41
CA LYS A 65 5.19 2.21 -2.97
C LYS A 65 4.12 1.25 -2.46
N LEU A 66 4.24 -0.02 -2.87
CA LEU A 66 3.39 -1.10 -2.37
C LEU A 66 4.11 -1.86 -1.27
N GLN A 67 3.37 -2.22 -0.23
CA GLN A 67 3.85 -3.05 0.87
C GLN A 67 2.81 -4.13 1.15
N PHE A 68 3.26 -5.37 1.25
CA PHE A 68 2.44 -6.47 1.73
C PHE A 68 2.55 -6.56 3.25
N GLN A 69 1.42 -6.68 3.93
CA GLN A 69 1.34 -6.91 5.37
C GLN A 69 0.56 -8.20 5.61
N GLY A 70 1.16 -9.15 6.31
CA GLY A 70 0.55 -10.45 6.59
C GLY A 70 1.45 -11.31 7.46
N GLY A 71 0.88 -12.39 8.00
CA GLY A 71 1.65 -13.43 8.68
C GLY A 71 2.47 -14.23 7.69
N GLY A 72 3.77 -14.39 7.96
CA GLY A 72 4.64 -15.27 7.18
C GLY A 72 4.24 -16.73 7.36
N ALA A 73 4.59 -17.57 6.39
CA ALA A 73 4.41 -19.01 6.52
C ALA A 73 5.32 -19.57 7.62
N GLY A 74 4.80 -20.46 8.46
CA GLY A 74 5.47 -20.96 9.67
C GLY A 74 6.23 -22.27 9.51
N PHE A 75 6.58 -22.66 8.28
CA PHE A 75 7.28 -23.91 7.98
C PHE A 75 8.77 -23.70 7.71
#